data_AF-A0AAV2P4P7-F1
#
_entry.id   AF-A0AAV2P4P7-F1
#
_cell.length_a   1.000
_cell.length_b   1.000
_cell.length_c   1.000
_cell.angle_alpha   90.00
_cell.angle_beta   90.00
_cell.angle_gamma   90.00
#
_symmetry.space_group_name_H-M   'P 1'
#
loop_
_entity.id
_entity.type
_entity.pdbx_description
1 polymer ?
#
loop_
_entity_poly.entity_id
_entity_poly.type
_entity_poly.pdbx_seq_one_letter_code
_entity_poly.pdbx_strand_id
1 'polypeptide(L)'
;MLLDPGYHVARVITVMADNLYPHTSWFIQSDESNCKKEYNYCLCANDPDYVEWHEKRTQPGALERTQVALIYVARPYLTAIDVTERRNLVYNRRSLLARDTKGHVTAGIYFSVILDMNKAQTFTIFYQTDNGKKRVKMAFNKFCDSYKVNPNVEEMEILAECARQLDISQAALKDMLSALAAIMGDSSFVAQLLTINARINTLAEAN
;
A
#
# COMPACT_ATOMS: atom_id res chain seq x y z
N MET A 1 -7.38 6.87 -21.58
CA MET A 1 -6.01 6.60 -21.11
C MET A 1 -6.04 6.60 -19.59
N LEU A 2 -5.71 5.47 -18.93
CA LEU A 2 -5.70 5.37 -17.47
C LEU A 2 -4.25 5.49 -16.99
N LEU A 3 -3.94 6.58 -16.29
CA LEU A 3 -2.67 6.75 -15.62
C LEU A 3 -2.92 6.69 -14.12
N ASP A 4 -2.38 5.68 -13.44
CA ASP A 4 -2.31 5.62 -11.97
C ASP A 4 -0.86 5.94 -11.55
N PRO A 5 -0.49 7.23 -11.44
CA PRO A 5 0.91 7.63 -11.29
C PRO A 5 1.50 7.35 -9.90
N GLY A 6 0.78 6.72 -8.95
CA GLY A 6 1.14 6.91 -7.54
C GLY A 6 1.02 5.77 -6.55
N TYR A 7 0.33 4.65 -6.82
CA TYR A 7 0.09 3.72 -5.70
C TYR A 7 0.21 2.23 -6.03
N HIS A 8 -0.38 1.76 -7.13
CA HIS A 8 -0.42 0.33 -7.40
C HIS A 8 0.43 -0.09 -8.59
N VAL A 9 0.42 0.64 -9.71
CA VAL A 9 1.02 0.16 -10.97
C VAL A 9 2.15 1.09 -11.40
N ALA A 10 3.34 0.53 -11.60
CA ALA A 10 4.56 1.28 -11.90
C ALA A 10 4.74 1.65 -13.39
N ARG A 11 3.67 1.54 -14.19
CA ARG A 11 3.72 1.73 -15.63
C ARG A 11 2.44 2.36 -16.15
N VAL A 12 2.53 2.98 -17.32
CA VAL A 12 1.35 3.45 -18.06
C VAL A 12 0.52 2.26 -18.50
N ILE A 13 -0.79 2.31 -18.24
CA ILE A 13 -1.75 1.31 -18.68
C ILE A 13 -2.60 1.87 -19.82
N THR A 14 -2.49 1.23 -20.96
CA THR A 14 -3.28 1.57 -22.14
C THR A 14 -4.41 0.56 -22.31
N VAL A 15 -5.65 1.03 -22.23
CA VAL A 15 -6.83 0.21 -22.47
C VAL A 15 -7.42 0.62 -23.82
N MET A 16 -7.26 -0.23 -24.82
CA MET A 16 -7.91 -0.07 -26.13
C MET A 16 -9.24 -0.81 -26.16
N ALA A 17 -10.26 -0.22 -26.79
CA ALA A 17 -11.60 -0.81 -26.86
C ALA A 17 -11.65 -2.14 -27.64
N ASP A 18 -10.73 -2.31 -28.59
CA ASP A 18 -10.58 -3.52 -29.40
C ASP A 18 -9.58 -4.54 -28.80
N ASN A 19 -8.94 -4.21 -27.68
CA ASN A 19 -7.84 -4.96 -27.08
C ASN A 19 -6.63 -5.19 -28.00
N LEU A 20 -6.51 -4.44 -29.09
CA LEU A 20 -5.37 -4.52 -30.02
C LEU A 20 -4.25 -3.58 -29.59
N TYR A 21 -3.05 -3.75 -30.15
CA TYR A 21 -1.92 -2.86 -29.88
C TYR A 21 -2.32 -1.38 -30.07
N PRO A 22 -2.02 -0.47 -29.12
CA PRO A 22 -1.09 -0.60 -27.98
C PRO A 22 -1.73 -1.02 -26.63
N HIS A 23 -2.78 -1.84 -26.61
CA HIS A 23 -3.42 -2.34 -25.38
C HIS A 23 -2.41 -3.06 -24.44
N THR A 24 -2.49 -2.75 -23.15
CA THR A 24 -1.71 -3.41 -22.09
C THR A 24 -2.48 -4.63 -21.57
N SER A 25 -2.17 -5.80 -22.13
CA SER A 25 -2.72 -7.08 -21.67
C SER A 25 -2.18 -7.45 -20.29
N TRP A 26 -2.51 -8.66 -19.82
CA TRP A 26 -2.03 -9.22 -18.55
C TRP A 26 -0.54 -8.96 -18.35
N PHE A 27 -0.23 -8.35 -17.21
CA PHE A 27 1.15 -8.10 -16.81
C PHE A 27 1.36 -8.50 -15.35
N ILE A 28 2.59 -8.90 -15.06
CA ILE A 28 3.01 -9.23 -13.70
C ILE A 28 3.17 -7.94 -12.92
N GLN A 29 2.36 -7.78 -11.88
CA GLN A 29 2.47 -6.67 -10.94
C GLN A 29 3.53 -6.96 -9.87
N SER A 30 3.54 -8.18 -9.35
CA SER A 30 4.54 -8.64 -8.38
C SER A 30 4.74 -10.13 -8.52
N ASP A 31 5.99 -10.56 -8.52
CA ASP A 31 6.36 -11.98 -8.50
C ASP A 31 7.25 -12.23 -7.29
N GLU A 32 6.68 -12.81 -6.24
CA GLU A 32 7.37 -13.10 -5.00
C GLU A 32 7.25 -14.60 -4.69
N SER A 33 8.22 -15.14 -3.95
CA SER A 33 8.33 -16.57 -3.68
C SER A 33 7.08 -17.22 -3.08
N ASN A 34 6.26 -16.45 -2.39
CA ASN A 34 5.01 -16.90 -1.77
C ASN A 34 3.73 -16.44 -2.50
N CYS A 35 3.86 -15.58 -3.52
CA CYS A 35 2.72 -14.93 -4.15
C CYS A 35 3.09 -14.26 -5.47
N LYS A 36 2.46 -14.72 -6.55
CA LYS A 36 2.43 -14.00 -7.83
C LYS A 36 1.13 -13.21 -7.94
N LYS A 37 1.22 -11.96 -8.39
CA LYS A 37 0.07 -11.10 -8.71
C LYS A 37 0.18 -10.59 -10.14
N GLU A 38 -0.91 -10.71 -10.88
CA GLU A 38 -1.02 -10.27 -12.27
C GLU A 38 -2.25 -9.39 -12.43
N TYR A 39 -2.13 -8.33 -13.22
CA TYR A 39 -3.21 -7.37 -13.48
C TYR A 39 -3.55 -7.31 -14.96
N ASN A 40 -4.82 -7.04 -15.24
CA ASN A 40 -5.33 -6.73 -16.56
C ASN A 40 -6.43 -5.67 -16.47
N TYR A 41 -6.49 -4.79 -17.47
CA TYR A 41 -7.47 -3.71 -17.53
C TYR A 41 -8.22 -3.76 -18.85
N CYS A 42 -9.54 -3.79 -18.81
CA CYS A 42 -10.38 -3.78 -20.01
C CYS A 42 -11.57 -2.84 -19.81
N LEU A 43 -12.13 -2.29 -20.89
CA LEU A 43 -13.38 -1.54 -20.80
C LEU A 43 -14.48 -2.48 -20.32
N CYS A 44 -15.34 -1.99 -19.43
CA CYS A 44 -16.50 -2.78 -19.00
C CYS A 44 -17.45 -2.95 -20.19
N ALA A 45 -17.86 -4.19 -20.44
CA ALA A 45 -18.70 -4.52 -21.59
C ALA A 45 -20.10 -3.91 -21.50
N ASN A 46 -20.60 -3.72 -20.28
CA ASN A 46 -21.96 -3.26 -20.02
C ASN A 46 -22.05 -1.75 -19.80
N ASP A 47 -20.95 -1.09 -19.44
CA ASP A 47 -20.92 0.33 -19.16
C ASP A 47 -19.56 0.94 -19.54
N PRO A 48 -19.46 1.68 -20.67
CA PRO A 48 -18.21 2.24 -21.15
C PRO A 48 -17.64 3.32 -20.24
N ASP A 49 -18.42 3.80 -19.26
CA ASP A 49 -17.95 4.75 -18.26
C ASP A 49 -17.01 4.09 -17.24
N TYR A 50 -16.87 2.76 -17.26
CA TYR A 50 -16.03 2.00 -16.36
C TYR A 50 -14.95 1.18 -17.08
N VAL A 51 -13.80 1.08 -16.42
CA VAL A 51 -12.75 0.11 -16.71
C VAL A 51 -12.78 -0.97 -15.64
N GLU A 52 -12.78 -2.22 -16.06
CA GLU A 52 -12.58 -3.37 -15.18
C GLU A 52 -11.10 -3.57 -14.93
N TRP A 53 -10.72 -3.65 -13.65
CA TRP A 53 -9.41 -4.06 -13.21
C TRP A 53 -9.48 -5.47 -12.64
N HIS A 54 -8.87 -6.40 -13.34
CA HIS A 54 -8.79 -7.81 -12.98
C HIS A 54 -7.47 -8.06 -12.23
N GLU A 55 -7.54 -8.65 -11.03
CA GLU A 55 -6.40 -9.17 -10.27
C GLU A 55 -6.44 -10.70 -10.27
N LYS A 56 -5.34 -11.33 -10.65
CA LYS A 56 -5.04 -12.74 -10.43
C LYS A 56 -3.99 -12.86 -9.35
N ARG A 57 -4.25 -13.71 -8.35
CA ARG A 57 -3.31 -14.02 -7.28
C ARG A 57 -3.08 -15.51 -7.20
N THR A 58 -1.82 -15.90 -7.37
CA THR A 58 -1.39 -17.31 -7.35
C THR A 58 -0.40 -17.51 -6.21
N GLN A 59 -0.65 -18.49 -5.36
CA GLN A 59 0.24 -18.84 -4.24
C GLN A 59 0.58 -20.32 -4.30
N PRO A 60 1.83 -20.73 -3.98
CA PRO A 60 2.19 -22.14 -3.95
C PRO A 60 1.26 -22.92 -3.01
N GLY A 61 0.64 -23.99 -3.52
CA GLY A 61 -0.26 -24.86 -2.75
C GLY A 61 -1.66 -24.29 -2.47
N ALA A 62 -2.04 -23.16 -3.06
CA ALA A 62 -3.40 -22.61 -2.98
C ALA A 62 -4.05 -22.48 -4.36
N LEU A 63 -5.38 -22.48 -4.39
CA LEU A 63 -6.14 -22.21 -5.61
C LEU A 63 -5.91 -20.75 -6.05
N GLU A 64 -5.81 -20.53 -7.36
CA GLU A 64 -5.78 -19.19 -7.94
C GLU A 64 -7.02 -18.41 -7.47
N ARG A 65 -6.79 -17.17 -7.02
CA ARG A 65 -7.87 -16.24 -6.66
C ARG A 65 -7.95 -15.13 -7.68
N THR A 66 -9.15 -14.87 -8.16
CA THR A 66 -9.46 -13.77 -9.05
C THR A 66 -10.32 -12.74 -8.33
N GLN A 67 -10.07 -11.46 -8.60
CA GLN A 67 -10.90 -10.36 -8.16
C GLN A 67 -11.07 -9.35 -9.29
N VAL A 68 -12.25 -8.74 -9.39
CA VAL A 68 -12.52 -7.65 -10.33
C VAL A 68 -12.93 -6.42 -9.54
N ALA A 69 -12.32 -5.29 -9.85
CA ALA A 69 -12.71 -3.97 -9.37
C ALA A 69 -13.17 -3.11 -10.57
N LEU A 70 -14.11 -2.20 -10.34
CA LEU A 70 -14.56 -1.23 -11.34
C LEU A 70 -13.93 0.14 -11.08
N ILE A 71 -13.43 0.76 -12.14
CA ILE A 71 -12.80 2.08 -12.12
C ILE A 71 -13.62 2.99 -13.02
N TYR A 72 -14.30 3.99 -12.44
CA TYR A 72 -15.02 4.99 -13.21
C TYR A 72 -14.05 5.92 -13.96
N VAL A 73 -14.27 6.09 -15.27
CA VAL A 73 -13.39 6.84 -16.20
C VAL A 73 -14.12 7.90 -17.03
N ALA A 74 -15.45 8.05 -16.91
CA ALA A 74 -16.21 9.02 -17.69
C ALA A 74 -16.11 10.48 -17.22
N ARG A 75 -15.22 10.78 -16.27
CA ARG A 75 -14.87 12.15 -15.90
C ARG A 75 -13.41 12.45 -16.20
N PRO A 76 -13.12 13.66 -16.74
CA PRO A 76 -11.76 14.07 -17.01
C PRO A 76 -10.96 14.16 -15.72
N TYR A 77 -9.72 13.71 -15.78
CA TYR A 77 -8.73 14.02 -14.75
C TYR A 77 -8.47 15.53 -14.74
N LEU A 78 -8.77 16.21 -13.64
CA LEU A 78 -8.59 17.66 -13.51
C LEU A 78 -7.22 18.00 -12.92
N THR A 79 -6.98 17.59 -11.67
CA THR A 79 -5.72 17.87 -10.96
C THR A 79 -5.25 16.65 -10.18
N ALA A 80 -3.94 16.58 -9.91
CA ALA A 80 -3.38 15.54 -9.06
C ALA A 80 -3.97 15.56 -7.65
N ILE A 81 -4.22 16.77 -7.12
CA ILE A 81 -4.77 17.00 -5.78
C ILE A 81 -6.17 16.37 -5.64
N ASP A 82 -7.04 16.52 -6.64
CA ASP A 82 -8.40 15.97 -6.63
C ASP A 82 -8.44 14.42 -6.53
N VAL A 83 -7.40 13.75 -7.06
CA VAL A 83 -7.33 12.28 -7.14
C VAL A 83 -6.50 11.68 -6.00
N THR A 84 -5.40 12.31 -5.61
CA THR A 84 -4.49 11.78 -4.58
C THR A 84 -4.99 12.04 -3.17
N GLU A 85 -5.59 13.21 -2.90
CA GLU A 85 -6.05 13.53 -1.54
C GLU A 85 -7.31 12.74 -1.14
N ARG A 86 -8.27 12.57 -2.06
CA ARG A 86 -9.48 11.77 -1.79
C ARG A 86 -9.17 10.31 -1.48
N ARG A 87 -8.16 9.72 -2.14
CA ARG A 87 -7.76 8.32 -1.93
C ARG A 87 -6.95 8.10 -0.65
N ASN A 88 -6.20 9.10 -0.18
CA ASN A 88 -5.37 8.95 1.03
C ASN A 88 -6.09 9.31 2.33
N LEU A 89 -7.14 10.14 2.29
CA LEU A 89 -7.86 10.53 3.51
C LEU A 89 -8.49 9.33 4.22
N VAL A 90 -9.14 8.43 3.48
CA VAL A 90 -10.03 7.39 4.03
C VAL A 90 -9.37 6.01 4.19
N TYR A 91 -8.11 5.87 3.78
CA TYR A 91 -7.48 4.55 3.71
C TYR A 91 -6.84 4.15 5.05
N ASN A 92 -7.44 3.20 5.76
CA ASN A 92 -6.90 2.75 7.05
C ASN A 92 -5.51 2.10 6.93
N ARG A 93 -5.05 1.75 5.73
CA ARG A 93 -3.72 1.18 5.54
C ARG A 93 -2.73 2.27 5.14
N ARG A 94 -1.62 2.35 5.86
CA ARG A 94 -0.57 3.35 5.67
C ARG A 94 0.72 2.65 5.25
N SER A 95 1.51 3.34 4.42
CA SER A 95 2.81 2.83 4.00
C SER A 95 3.77 3.94 3.62
N LEU A 96 5.06 3.70 3.89
CA LEU A 96 6.19 4.43 3.35
C LEU A 96 6.99 3.44 2.51
N LEU A 97 7.22 3.75 1.23
CA LEU A 97 7.76 2.80 0.25
C LEU A 97 8.92 3.43 -0.53
N ALA A 98 10.00 2.68 -0.68
CA ALA A 98 11.01 2.89 -1.70
C ALA A 98 10.65 2.09 -2.96
N ARG A 99 10.98 2.67 -4.12
CA ARG A 99 10.79 2.00 -5.41
C ARG A 99 12.06 2.10 -6.25
N ASP A 100 12.30 1.09 -7.08
CA ASP A 100 13.36 1.13 -8.09
C ASP A 100 12.96 2.01 -9.29
N THR A 101 13.85 2.16 -10.26
CA THR A 101 13.60 2.95 -11.50
C THR A 101 12.51 2.36 -12.39
N LYS A 102 12.12 1.10 -12.16
CA LYS A 102 11.00 0.42 -12.82
C LYS A 102 9.72 0.49 -11.98
N GLY A 103 9.76 1.22 -10.86
CA GLY A 103 8.69 1.43 -9.88
C GLY A 103 8.32 0.21 -9.02
N HIS A 104 9.12 -0.86 -9.04
CA HIS A 104 8.93 -1.99 -8.13
C HIS A 104 9.27 -1.58 -6.71
N VAL A 105 8.47 -2.04 -5.74
CA VAL A 105 8.66 -1.74 -4.33
C VAL A 105 9.84 -2.54 -3.77
N THR A 106 10.89 -1.86 -3.31
CA THR A 106 12.14 -2.47 -2.84
C THR A 106 12.24 -2.56 -1.32
N ALA A 107 11.94 -1.47 -0.62
CA ALA A 107 11.95 -1.37 0.83
C ALA A 107 10.80 -0.52 1.37
N GLY A 108 10.56 -0.58 2.67
CA GLY A 108 9.58 0.28 3.32
C GLY A 108 8.92 -0.33 4.54
N ILE A 109 7.91 0.40 5.03
CA ILE A 109 7.03 -0.03 6.11
C ILE A 109 5.58 0.07 5.67
N TYR A 110 4.73 -0.83 6.16
CA TYR A 110 3.28 -0.70 6.06
C TYR A 110 2.58 -1.22 7.30
N PHE A 111 1.41 -0.66 7.59
CA PHE A 111 0.56 -1.06 8.69
C PHE A 111 -0.90 -0.69 8.42
N SER A 112 -1.80 -1.27 9.21
CA SER A 112 -3.20 -0.86 9.22
C SER A 112 -3.47 -0.10 10.52
N VAL A 113 -4.11 1.06 10.40
CA VAL A 113 -4.70 1.79 11.50
C VAL A 113 -5.95 1.02 11.94
N ILE A 114 -5.87 0.47 13.14
CA ILE A 114 -6.98 -0.22 13.80
C ILE A 114 -7.14 0.34 15.20
N LEU A 115 -8.36 0.31 15.73
CA LEU A 115 -8.56 0.60 17.14
C LEU A 115 -8.11 -0.62 17.95
N ASP A 116 -6.95 -0.53 18.56
CA ASP A 116 -6.38 -1.61 19.36
C ASP A 116 -6.31 -1.20 20.83
N MET A 117 -7.21 -1.77 21.62
CA MET A 117 -7.29 -1.54 23.06
C MET A 117 -6.16 -2.25 23.82
N ASN A 118 -5.46 -3.20 23.19
CA ASN A 118 -4.40 -3.99 23.79
C ASN A 118 -3.00 -3.42 23.51
N LYS A 119 -2.90 -2.30 22.76
CA LYS A 119 -1.64 -1.63 22.41
C LYS A 119 -0.59 -2.57 21.79
N ALA A 120 -1.05 -3.56 21.05
CA ALA A 120 -0.27 -4.57 20.35
C ALA A 120 -0.18 -4.27 18.83
N GLN A 121 -0.42 -3.01 18.43
CA GLN A 121 -0.34 -2.62 17.03
C GLN A 121 1.05 -2.87 16.47
N THR A 122 1.06 -3.38 15.26
CA THR A 122 2.27 -3.84 14.58
C THR A 122 2.34 -3.23 13.19
N PHE A 123 3.57 -3.01 12.75
CA PHE A 123 3.87 -2.71 11.37
C PHE A 123 4.71 -3.83 10.76
N THR A 124 4.69 -3.91 9.44
CA THR A 124 5.62 -4.76 8.70
C THR A 124 6.67 -3.88 8.08
N ILE A 125 7.94 -4.18 8.35
CA ILE A 125 9.08 -3.62 7.66
C ILE A 125 9.59 -4.64 6.65
N PHE A 126 10.02 -4.17 5.50
CA PHE A 126 10.55 -5.03 4.46
C PHE A 126 11.65 -4.32 3.68
N TYR A 127 12.57 -5.11 3.13
CA TYR A 127 13.72 -4.64 2.39
C TYR A 127 14.27 -5.74 1.50
N GLN A 128 15.01 -5.37 0.46
CA GLN A 128 15.62 -6.31 -0.47
C GLN A 128 16.93 -6.84 0.12
N THR A 129 17.20 -8.13 -0.04
CA THR A 129 18.49 -8.77 0.26
C THR A 129 18.96 -9.56 -0.95
N ASP A 130 20.20 -10.06 -0.93
CA ASP A 130 20.73 -10.94 -1.97
C ASP A 130 19.88 -12.21 -2.16
N ASN A 131 19.23 -12.67 -1.09
CA ASN A 131 18.35 -13.85 -1.08
C ASN A 131 16.87 -13.49 -1.34
N GLY A 132 16.59 -12.28 -1.83
CA GLY A 132 15.24 -11.79 -2.09
C GLY A 132 14.71 -10.87 -0.98
N LYS A 133 13.40 -10.62 -1.03
CA LYS A 133 12.74 -9.64 -0.17
C LYS A 133 12.46 -10.20 1.22
N LYS A 134 13.08 -9.63 2.26
CA LYS A 134 12.81 -10.00 3.66
C LYS A 134 11.66 -9.15 4.20
N ARG A 135 10.80 -9.77 5.03
CA ARG A 135 9.68 -9.10 5.72
C ARG A 135 9.69 -9.47 7.19
N VAL A 136 9.58 -8.48 8.05
CA VAL A 136 9.54 -8.66 9.50
C VAL A 136 8.41 -7.83 10.08
N LYS A 137 7.65 -8.45 10.99
CA LYS A 137 6.57 -7.79 11.72
C LYS A 137 7.11 -7.32 13.07
N MET A 138 6.97 -6.03 13.37
CA MET A 138 7.45 -5.41 14.61
C MET A 138 6.30 -4.67 15.31
N ALA A 139 6.36 -4.57 16.63
CA ALA A 139 5.36 -3.86 17.41
C ALA A 139 5.74 -2.37 17.55
N PHE A 140 4.76 -1.49 17.42
CA PHE A 140 4.97 -0.03 17.58
C PHE A 140 5.43 0.33 18.99
N ASN A 141 4.95 -0.39 20.02
CA ASN A 141 5.32 -0.13 21.40
C ASN A 141 6.84 -0.18 21.66
N LYS A 142 7.62 -0.89 20.83
CA LYS A 142 9.08 -0.92 20.92
C LYS A 142 9.76 0.42 20.62
N PHE A 143 9.03 1.35 20.01
CA PHE A 143 9.54 2.65 19.57
C PHE A 143 8.96 3.80 20.40
N CYS A 144 8.20 3.50 21.44
CA CYS A 144 7.59 4.50 22.30
C CYS A 144 8.28 4.49 23.66
N ASP A 145 8.91 5.60 24.03
CA ASP A 145 9.74 5.73 25.23
C ASP A 145 9.00 5.39 26.54
N SER A 146 7.67 5.49 26.55
CA SER A 146 6.86 5.10 27.71
C SER A 146 6.82 3.59 27.96
N TYR A 147 7.08 2.77 26.94
CA TYR A 147 7.15 1.33 27.05
C TYR A 147 8.63 0.97 27.19
N LYS A 148 9.01 0.35 28.30
CA LYS A 148 10.40 -0.08 28.57
C LYS A 148 10.85 -1.26 27.70
N VAL A 149 10.34 -1.34 26.47
CA VAL A 149 10.62 -2.38 25.48
C VAL A 149 11.34 -1.66 24.34
N ASN A 150 12.58 -2.04 24.07
CA ASN A 150 13.37 -1.48 22.99
C ASN A 150 13.54 -2.51 21.86
N PRO A 151 13.79 -2.07 20.61
CA PRO A 151 14.16 -2.99 19.54
C PRO A 151 15.48 -3.69 19.90
N ASN A 152 15.56 -5.00 19.62
CA ASN A 152 16.80 -5.74 19.84
C ASN A 152 17.83 -5.46 18.73
N VAL A 153 19.03 -6.03 18.85
CA VAL A 153 20.13 -5.81 17.89
C VAL A 153 19.73 -6.18 16.45
N GLU A 154 19.07 -7.33 16.25
CA GLU A 154 18.62 -7.77 14.93
C GLU A 154 17.58 -6.80 14.33
N GLU A 155 16.64 -6.31 15.15
CA GLU A 155 15.64 -5.34 14.73
C GLU A 155 16.27 -4.00 14.35
N MET A 156 17.34 -3.60 15.04
CA MET A 156 18.10 -2.40 14.71
C MET A 156 18.87 -2.54 13.38
N GLU A 157 19.42 -3.72 13.09
CA GLU A 157 20.05 -4.02 11.79
C GLU A 157 19.03 -3.99 10.64
N ILE A 158 17.84 -4.57 10.86
CA ILE A 158 16.73 -4.50 9.90
C ILE A 158 16.33 -3.06 9.61
N LEU A 159 16.25 -2.21 10.63
CA LEU A 159 15.96 -0.78 10.47
C LEU A 159 17.05 -0.05 9.68
N ALA A 160 18.32 -0.34 9.96
CA ALA A 160 19.44 0.26 9.25
C ALA A 160 19.38 -0.06 7.76
N GLU A 161 19.15 -1.33 7.41
CA GLU A 161 19.10 -1.75 6.02
C GLU A 161 17.88 -1.21 5.28
N CYS A 162 16.71 -1.17 5.94
CA CYS A 162 15.53 -0.54 5.37
C CYS A 162 15.72 0.97 5.16
N ALA A 163 16.28 1.69 6.16
CA ALA A 163 16.55 3.12 6.05
C ALA A 163 17.51 3.43 4.89
N ARG A 164 18.57 2.64 4.74
CA ARG A 164 19.52 2.75 3.62
C ARG A 164 18.82 2.62 2.26
N GLN A 165 17.89 1.68 2.11
CA GLN A 165 17.13 1.50 0.86
C GLN A 165 16.01 2.52 0.65
N LEU A 166 15.56 3.17 1.73
CA LEU A 166 14.64 4.31 1.69
C LEU A 166 15.34 5.65 1.41
N ASP A 167 16.68 5.66 1.30
CA ASP A 167 17.49 6.86 1.15
C ASP A 167 17.28 7.88 2.29
N ILE A 168 17.14 7.38 3.52
CA ILE A 168 17.01 8.18 4.74
C ILE A 168 17.98 7.67 5.82
N SER A 169 18.29 8.51 6.80
CA SER A 169 19.10 8.08 7.93
C SER A 169 18.31 7.11 8.82
N GLN A 170 19.03 6.17 9.46
CA GLN A 170 18.43 5.26 10.44
C GLN A 170 17.76 6.04 11.59
N ALA A 171 18.36 7.16 12.01
CA ALA A 171 17.80 8.05 13.01
C ALA A 171 16.45 8.62 12.56
N ALA A 172 16.35 9.14 11.33
CA ALA A 172 15.10 9.68 10.79
C ALA A 172 14.00 8.61 10.71
N LEU A 173 14.33 7.38 10.29
CA LEU A 173 13.37 6.27 10.29
C LEU A 173 12.90 5.93 11.71
N LYS A 174 13.82 5.91 12.68
CA LYS A 174 13.49 5.66 14.09
C LYS A 174 12.59 6.75 14.65
N ASP A 175 12.89 8.02 14.40
CA ASP A 175 12.09 9.16 14.87
C ASP A 175 10.67 9.12 14.29
N MET A 176 10.54 8.77 13.01
CA MET A 176 9.22 8.53 12.39
C MET A 176 8.47 7.39 13.06
N LEU A 177 9.13 6.25 13.35
CA LEU A 177 8.50 5.12 14.03
C LEU A 177 8.10 5.48 15.47
N SER A 178 8.87 6.30 16.17
CA SER A 178 8.54 6.80 17.50
C SER A 178 7.33 7.73 17.48
N ALA A 179 7.28 8.67 16.52
CA ALA A 179 6.10 9.51 16.32
C ALA A 179 4.86 8.68 15.97
N LEU A 180 5.00 7.69 15.08
CA LEU A 180 3.91 6.76 14.77
C LEU A 180 3.50 5.95 16.00
N ALA A 181 4.43 5.48 16.81
CA ALA A 181 4.10 4.72 18.01
C ALA A 181 3.31 5.56 19.04
N ALA A 182 3.65 6.84 19.19
CA ALA A 182 2.88 7.77 20.02
C ALA A 182 1.45 7.96 19.47
N ILE A 183 1.30 8.20 18.17
CA ILE A 183 0.00 8.36 17.50
C ILE A 183 -0.85 7.10 17.63
N MET A 184 -0.27 5.93 17.35
CA MET A 184 -0.98 4.64 17.39
C MET A 184 -1.31 4.20 18.84
N GLY A 185 -0.61 4.77 19.83
CA GLY A 185 -0.90 4.59 21.26
C GLY A 185 -2.01 5.50 21.79
N ASP A 186 -2.38 6.57 21.07
CA ASP A 186 -3.50 7.44 21.40
C ASP A 186 -4.81 6.85 20.84
N SER A 187 -5.47 6.04 21.66
CA SER A 187 -6.73 5.40 21.30
C SER A 187 -7.86 6.40 20.98
N SER A 188 -7.86 7.59 21.58
CA SER A 188 -8.88 8.62 21.31
C SER A 188 -8.67 9.22 19.92
N PHE A 189 -7.44 9.58 19.59
CA PHE A 189 -7.08 10.05 18.25
C PHE A 189 -7.38 8.99 17.19
N VAL A 190 -6.95 7.74 17.41
CA VAL A 190 -7.19 6.64 16.46
C VAL A 190 -8.69 6.38 16.26
N ALA A 191 -9.49 6.39 17.34
CA ALA A 191 -10.94 6.25 17.24
C ALA A 191 -11.59 7.38 16.43
N GLN A 192 -11.17 8.63 16.66
CA GLN A 192 -11.63 9.79 15.89
C GLN A 192 -11.27 9.67 14.41
N LEU A 193 -10.02 9.33 14.09
CA LEU A 193 -9.55 9.12 12.72
C LEU A 193 -10.38 8.05 12.00
N LEU A 194 -10.60 6.89 12.64
CA LEU A 194 -11.41 5.82 12.06
C LEU A 194 -12.88 6.21 11.88
N THR A 195 -13.43 7.00 12.80
CA THR A 195 -14.81 7.51 12.71
C THR A 195 -14.95 8.48 11.54
N ILE A 196 -13.99 9.39 11.35
CA ILE A 196 -13.95 10.31 10.20
C ILE A 196 -13.88 9.51 8.90
N ASN A 197 -12.98 8.52 8.82
CA ASN A 197 -12.84 7.65 7.65
C ASN A 197 -14.15 6.93 7.34
N ALA A 198 -14.82 6.34 8.34
CA ALA A 198 -16.11 5.69 8.16
C ALA A 198 -17.18 6.65 7.62
N ARG A 199 -17.27 7.87 8.17
CA ARG A 199 -18.24 8.88 7.72
C ARG A 199 -18.00 9.32 6.27
N ILE A 200 -16.74 9.48 5.86
CA ILE A 200 -16.43 9.85 4.46
C ILE A 200 -16.87 8.73 3.51
N ASN A 201 -16.65 7.45 3.86
CA ASN A 201 -17.14 6.33 3.05
C ASN A 201 -18.67 6.36 2.91
N THR A 202 -19.40 6.55 4.01
CA THR A 202 -20.88 6.64 3.98
C THR A 202 -21.37 7.79 3.10
N LEU A 203 -20.72 8.96 3.16
CA LEU A 203 -21.07 10.10 2.31
C LEU A 203 -20.75 9.85 0.83
N ALA A 204 -19.69 9.09 0.53
CA ALA A 204 -19.33 8.73 -0.82
C ALA A 204 -20.29 7.71 -1.44
N GLU A 205 -20.85 6.78 -0.64
CA GLU A 205 -21.86 5.82 -1.10
C GLU A 205 -23.22 6.48 -1.43
N ALA A 206 -23.49 7.65 -0.84
CA ALA A 206 -24.75 8.38 -1.02
C ALA A 206 -24.76 9.38 -2.19
N ASN A 207 -23.64 9.51 -2.93
CA ASN A 207 -23.49 10.37 -4.12
C ASN A 207 -23.31 9.53 -5.38
#